data_AF-A0A538K632-F1
#
_entry.id   AF-A0A538K632-F1
#
_cell.length_a   1.000
_cell.length_b   1.000
_cell.length_c   1.000
_cell.angle_alpha   90.00
_cell.angle_beta   90.00
_cell.angle_gamma   90.00
#
_symmetry.space_group_name_H-M   'P 1'
#
loop_
_entity.id
_entity.type
_entity.pdbx_description
1 polymer ?
#
loop_
_entity_poly.entity_id
_entity_poly.type
_entity_poly.pdbx_seq_one_letter_code
_entity_poly.pdbx_strand_id
1 'polypeptide(L)'
;MKTRIPLILAGLAFATWETVDIFWIEVPAAAAAFAAMFLGSTLWFWRRDSVRAAAALLVLFAFEAAVAPTLKNVMVLTQVADFTLGIAGIVLAVAVIIGRRRARRASSSRAVAV
;
A
#
# COMPACT_ATOMS: atom_id res chain seq x y z
N MET A 1 15.01 -5.62 -5.72
CA MET A 1 14.52 -6.70 -4.84
C MET A 1 14.28 -6.23 -3.40
N LYS A 2 15.23 -5.54 -2.75
CA LYS A 2 15.13 -5.15 -1.31
C LYS A 2 13.84 -4.40 -0.92
N THR A 3 13.28 -3.55 -1.76
CA THR A 3 12.07 -2.75 -1.45
C THR A 3 10.74 -3.40 -1.87
N ARG A 4 10.77 -4.52 -2.61
CA ARG A 4 9.56 -5.19 -3.09
C ARG A 4 8.86 -5.99 -1.99
N ILE A 5 9.64 -6.75 -1.21
CA ILE A 5 9.12 -7.58 -0.12
C ILE A 5 8.43 -6.73 0.96
N PRO A 6 9.05 -5.63 1.46
CA PRO A 6 8.40 -4.78 2.46
C PRO A 6 7.06 -4.22 1.99
N LEU A 7 6.95 -3.78 0.73
CA LEU A 7 5.68 -3.26 0.18
C LEU A 7 4.60 -4.34 0.10
N ILE A 8 4.98 -5.58 -0.25
CA ILE A 8 4.05 -6.72 -0.24
C ILE A 8 3.58 -6.99 1.19
N LEU A 9 4.50 -7.04 2.16
CA LEU A 9 4.15 -7.26 3.56
C LEU A 9 3.23 -6.17 4.10
N ALA A 10 3.48 -4.89 3.76
CA ALA A 10 2.61 -3.79 4.15
C ALA A 10 1.20 -3.91 3.54
N GLY A 11 1.10 -4.28 2.26
CA GLY A 11 -0.18 -4.49 1.60
C GLY A 11 -0.96 -5.69 2.16
N LEU A 12 -0.26 -6.78 2.52
CA LEU A 12 -0.86 -7.93 3.20
C LEU A 12 -1.29 -7.59 4.64
N ALA A 13 -0.50 -6.80 5.36
CA ALA A 13 -0.83 -6.35 6.70
C ALA A 13 -2.14 -5.53 6.68
N PHE A 14 -2.29 -4.59 5.76
CA PHE A 14 -3.55 -3.84 5.60
C PHE A 14 -4.70 -4.73 5.19
N ALA A 15 -4.53 -5.61 4.20
CA ALA A 15 -5.61 -6.50 3.78
C ALA A 15 -6.09 -7.39 4.95
N THR A 16 -5.16 -7.84 5.79
CA THR A 16 -5.48 -8.64 6.98
C THR A 16 -6.18 -7.79 8.04
N TRP A 17 -5.66 -6.58 8.28
CA TRP A 17 -6.21 -5.64 9.25
C TRP A 17 -7.65 -5.23 8.90
N GLU A 18 -7.88 -4.82 7.66
CA GLU A 18 -9.22 -4.52 7.12
C GLU A 18 -10.17 -5.72 7.23
N THR A 19 -9.66 -6.94 7.07
CA THR A 19 -10.48 -8.15 7.22
C THR A 19 -10.92 -8.37 8.68
N VAL A 20 -10.06 -8.04 9.64
CA VAL A 20 -10.41 -8.07 11.07
C VAL A 20 -11.43 -6.98 11.38
N ASP A 21 -11.24 -5.80 10.80
CA ASP A 21 -12.09 -4.64 10.99
C ASP A 21 -13.53 -4.87 10.51
N ILE A 22 -13.79 -5.74 9.52
CA ILE A 22 -15.15 -6.16 9.12
C ILE A 22 -16.05 -6.48 10.33
N PHE A 23 -15.48 -7.04 11.42
CA PHE A 23 -16.23 -7.42 12.61
C PHE A 23 -16.42 -6.29 13.63
N TRP A 24 -15.69 -5.18 13.50
CA TRP A 24 -15.58 -4.13 14.52
C TRP A 24 -15.94 -2.72 14.03
N ILE A 25 -15.99 -2.44 12.72
CA ILE A 25 -16.41 -1.14 12.17
C ILE A 25 -17.92 -1.11 11.86
N GLU A 26 -18.50 0.10 11.97
CA GLU A 26 -19.91 0.39 11.65
C GLU A 26 -20.33 0.05 10.22
N VAL A 27 -19.39 0.05 9.27
CA VAL A 27 -19.63 -0.24 7.84
C VAL A 27 -18.76 -1.42 7.36
N PRO A 28 -19.12 -2.68 7.70
CA PRO A 28 -18.35 -3.88 7.34
C PRO A 28 -18.10 -4.04 5.84
N ALA A 29 -19.04 -3.57 5.01
CA ALA A 29 -18.93 -3.63 3.56
C ALA A 29 -17.79 -2.75 3.02
N ALA A 30 -17.51 -1.61 3.67
CA ALA A 30 -16.39 -0.75 3.29
C ALA A 30 -15.06 -1.43 3.60
N ALA A 31 -14.90 -1.95 4.81
CA ALA A 31 -13.71 -2.70 5.22
C ALA A 31 -13.45 -3.91 4.30
N ALA A 32 -14.49 -4.67 3.94
CA ALA A 32 -14.36 -5.78 2.99
C ALA A 32 -13.89 -5.33 1.60
N ALA A 33 -14.37 -4.18 1.11
CA ALA A 33 -13.93 -3.62 -0.17
C ALA A 33 -12.46 -3.18 -0.11
N PHE A 34 -12.03 -2.50 0.96
CA PHE A 34 -10.65 -2.10 1.15
C PHE A 34 -9.71 -3.30 1.29
N ALA A 35 -10.10 -4.31 2.08
CA ALA A 35 -9.37 -5.57 2.18
C ALA A 35 -9.14 -6.21 0.80
N ALA A 36 -10.21 -6.30 -0.01
CA ALA A 36 -10.14 -6.86 -1.36
C ALA A 36 -9.25 -6.01 -2.30
N MET A 37 -9.34 -4.68 -2.22
CA MET A 37 -8.52 -3.76 -3.02
C MET A 37 -7.04 -3.85 -2.65
N PHE A 38 -6.70 -3.89 -1.36
CA PHE A 38 -5.34 -4.08 -0.87
C PHE A 38 -4.79 -5.44 -1.29
N LEU A 39 -5.55 -6.51 -1.09
CA LEU A 39 -5.15 -7.86 -1.46
C LEU A 39 -4.96 -7.99 -2.98
N GLY A 40 -5.92 -7.51 -3.77
CA GLY A 40 -5.87 -7.53 -5.24
C GLY A 40 -4.70 -6.73 -5.80
N SER A 41 -4.47 -5.52 -5.28
CA SER A 41 -3.33 -4.67 -5.68
C SER A 41 -2.00 -5.28 -5.26
N THR A 42 -1.93 -5.90 -4.09
CA THR A 42 -0.75 -6.60 -3.58
C THR A 42 -0.45 -7.84 -4.43
N LEU A 43 -1.47 -8.64 -4.76
CA LEU A 43 -1.33 -9.81 -5.63
C LEU A 43 -0.89 -9.40 -7.04
N TRP A 44 -1.45 -8.30 -7.57
CA TRP A 44 -1.05 -7.74 -8.84
C TRP A 44 0.41 -7.29 -8.83
N PHE A 45 0.84 -6.58 -7.77
CA PHE A 45 2.22 -6.17 -7.59
C PHE A 45 3.17 -7.37 -7.42
N TRP A 46 2.75 -8.40 -6.68
CA TRP A 46 3.50 -9.64 -6.52
C TRP A 46 3.65 -10.36 -7.86
N ARG A 47 2.59 -10.56 -8.64
CA ARG A 47 2.69 -11.29 -9.91
C ARG A 47 3.41 -10.53 -11.03
N ARG A 48 3.15 -9.23 -11.17
CA ARG A 48 3.60 -8.45 -12.34
C ARG A 48 4.76 -7.49 -12.03
N ASP A 49 5.10 -7.29 -10.76
CA ASP A 49 6.17 -6.38 -10.31
C ASP A 49 6.04 -4.98 -10.94
N SER A 50 4.79 -4.52 -11.07
CA SER A 50 4.39 -3.38 -11.86
C SER A 50 4.41 -2.08 -11.07
N VAL A 51 4.97 -1.01 -11.66
CA VAL A 51 4.93 0.34 -11.08
C VAL A 51 3.49 0.84 -10.93
N ARG A 52 2.58 0.42 -11.82
CA ARG A 52 1.16 0.78 -11.71
C ARG A 52 0.50 0.15 -10.49
N ALA A 53 0.87 -1.10 -10.17
CA ALA A 53 0.37 -1.78 -8.98
C ALA A 53 0.92 -1.13 -7.70
N ALA A 54 2.20 -0.74 -7.70
CA ALA A 54 2.77 0.04 -6.60
C ALA A 54 2.09 1.41 -6.43
N ALA A 55 1.70 2.07 -7.52
CA ALA A 55 0.94 3.32 -7.47
C ALA A 55 -0.50 3.13 -6.96
N ALA A 56 -1.16 2.01 -7.30
CA ALA A 56 -2.47 1.67 -6.74
C ALA A 56 -2.38 1.48 -5.21
N LEU A 57 -1.38 0.72 -4.75
CA LEU A 57 -1.11 0.57 -3.31
C LEU A 57 -0.80 1.91 -2.63
N LEU A 58 -0.03 2.78 -3.28
CA LEU A 58 0.25 4.13 -2.76
C LEU A 58 -1.03 4.92 -2.51
N VAL A 59 -1.98 4.89 -3.45
CA VAL A 59 -3.27 5.60 -3.31
C VAL A 59 -4.08 5.02 -2.16
N LEU A 60 -4.13 3.69 -2.03
CA LEU A 60 -4.84 3.04 -0.93
C LEU A 60 -4.24 3.42 0.43
N PHE A 61 -2.92 3.32 0.60
CA PHE A 61 -2.26 3.72 1.84
C PHE A 61 -2.44 5.21 2.16
N ALA A 62 -2.42 6.07 1.14
CA ALA A 62 -2.64 7.51 1.32
C ALA A 62 -4.07 7.83 1.73
N PHE A 63 -5.05 7.10 1.18
CA PHE A 63 -6.45 7.21 1.57
C PHE A 63 -6.62 6.84 3.04
N GLU A 64 -6.12 5.67 3.46
CA GLU A 64 -6.21 5.22 4.86
C GLU A 64 -5.53 6.19 5.82
N ALA A 65 -4.30 6.62 5.51
CA ALA A 65 -3.59 7.59 6.35
C ALA A 65 -4.32 8.94 6.47
N ALA A 66 -5.08 9.35 5.45
CA ALA A 66 -5.86 10.58 5.48
C ALA A 66 -7.18 10.44 6.26
N VAL A 67 -7.80 9.26 6.18
CA VAL A 67 -9.14 9.00 6.74
C VAL A 67 -9.07 8.55 8.20
N ALA A 68 -8.09 7.72 8.57
CA ALA A 68 -7.90 7.20 9.92
C ALA A 68 -8.09 8.22 11.05
N PRO A 69 -7.44 9.41 11.06
CA PRO A 69 -7.60 10.39 12.14
C PRO A 69 -8.95 11.11 12.14
N THR A 70 -9.78 10.94 11.11
CA THR A 70 -11.09 11.59 10.99
C THR A 70 -12.23 10.72 11.53
N LEU A 71 -11.98 9.44 11.79
CA LEU A 71 -12.97 8.50 12.28
C LEU A 71 -13.29 8.80 13.76
N LYS A 72 -14.56 9.01 14.08
CA LYS A 72 -14.97 9.46 15.44
C LYS A 72 -15.40 8.32 16.37
N ASN A 73 -15.81 7.18 15.82
CA ASN A 73 -16.44 6.08 16.57
C ASN A 73 -15.56 4.84 16.68
N VAL A 74 -14.27 4.94 16.34
CA VAL A 74 -13.29 3.84 16.44
C VAL A 74 -12.29 4.11 17.55
N MET A 75 -11.74 3.03 18.13
CA MET A 75 -10.72 3.12 19.17
C MET A 75 -9.52 3.93 18.67
N VAL A 76 -8.97 4.79 19.54
CA VAL A 76 -7.77 5.60 19.23
C VAL A 76 -6.61 4.72 18.77
N LEU A 77 -6.47 3.53 19.34
CA LEU A 77 -5.44 2.57 18.94
C LEU A 77 -5.58 2.15 17.48
N THR A 78 -6.80 1.89 17.01
CA THR A 78 -7.10 1.55 15.61
C THR A 78 -6.73 2.71 14.69
N GLN A 79 -7.16 3.93 15.02
CA GLN A 79 -6.82 5.13 14.24
C GLN A 79 -5.31 5.32 14.09
N VAL A 80 -4.56 5.14 15.19
CA VAL A 80 -3.09 5.25 15.18
C VAL A 80 -2.46 4.11 14.38
N ALA A 81 -2.98 2.88 14.48
CA ALA A 81 -2.51 1.74 13.70
C ALA A 81 -2.70 1.99 12.20
N ASP A 82 -3.90 2.39 11.77
CA ASP A 82 -4.22 2.66 10.36
C ASP A 82 -3.37 3.81 9.81
N PHE A 83 -3.26 4.89 10.58
CA PHE A 83 -2.44 6.03 10.21
C PHE A 83 -0.97 5.63 10.04
N THR A 84 -0.38 4.97 11.04
CA THR A 84 1.04 4.62 11.01
C THR A 84 1.36 3.59 9.93
N LEU A 85 0.50 2.59 9.76
CA LEU A 85 0.63 1.58 8.70
C LEU A 85 0.47 2.24 7.33
N GLY A 86 -0.46 3.19 7.19
CA GLY A 86 -0.68 3.96 5.97
C GLY A 86 0.55 4.77 5.59
N ILE A 87 1.11 5.52 6.53
CA ILE A 87 2.37 6.27 6.31
C ILE A 87 3.53 5.33 5.92
N ALA A 88 3.68 4.19 6.60
CA ALA A 88 4.72 3.21 6.26
C ALA A 88 4.53 2.67 4.83
N GLY A 89 3.29 2.33 4.46
CA GLY A 89 2.94 1.88 3.11
C GLY A 89 3.24 2.93 2.04
N ILE A 90 2.94 4.21 2.29
CA ILE A 90 3.28 5.33 1.40
C ILE A 90 4.79 5.39 1.16
N VAL A 91 5.59 5.40 2.24
CA VAL A 91 7.05 5.48 2.14
C VAL A 91 7.61 4.32 1.31
N LEU A 92 7.13 3.10 1.55
CA LEU A 92 7.54 1.91 0.82
C LEU A 92 7.14 1.95 -0.67
N ALA A 93 5.90 2.38 -0.97
CA ALA A 93 5.43 2.49 -2.33
C ALA A 93 6.21 3.55 -3.13
N VAL A 94 6.47 4.71 -2.52
CA VAL A 94 7.31 5.78 -3.10
C VAL A 94 8.73 5.27 -3.35
N ALA A 95 9.33 4.56 -2.39
CA ALA A 95 10.67 3.99 -2.55
C ALA A 95 10.75 3.00 -3.73
N VAL A 96 9.73 2.15 -3.91
CA VAL A 96 9.62 1.23 -5.05
C VAL A 96 9.52 2.02 -6.37
N ILE A 97 8.64 3.02 -6.44
CA ILE A 97 8.41 3.82 -7.66
C ILE A 97 9.69 4.57 -8.06
N ILE A 98 10.33 5.25 -7.11
CA ILE A 98 11.59 5.99 -7.35
C ILE A 98 12.70 5.03 -7.77
N GLY A 99 12.85 3.90 -7.07
CA GLY A 99 13.86 2.88 -7.39
C GLY A 99 13.70 2.36 -8.83
N ARG A 100 12.46 2.11 -9.28
CA ARG A 100 12.17 1.68 -10.65
C ARG A 100 12.48 2.75 -11.69
N ARG A 101 12.14 4.02 -11.42
CA ARG A 101 12.47 5.15 -12.31
C ARG A 101 13.99 5.30 -12.47
N ARG A 102 14.75 5.20 -11.38
CA ARG A 102 16.22 5.26 -11.41
C ARG A 102 16.83 4.12 -12.21
N ALA A 103 16.36 2.88 -12.02
CA ALA A 103 16.85 1.71 -12.77
C ALA A 103 16.58 1.81 -14.28
N ARG A 104 15.42 2.34 -14.67
CA ARG A 104 15.10 2.60 -16.09
C ARG A 104 16.00 3.66 -16.71
N ARG A 105 16.25 4.78 -16.01
CA ARG A 105 17.17 5.81 -16.50
C ARG A 105 18.59 5.29 -16.69
N ALA A 106 19.10 4.53 -15.72
CA ALA A 106 20.45 3.96 -15.80
C ALA A 106 20.62 2.98 -16.98
N SER A 107 19.58 2.18 -17.28
CA SER A 107 19.59 1.27 -18.43
C SER A 107 19.50 2.02 -19.77
N SER A 108 18.67 3.06 -19.86
CA SER A 108 18.61 3.92 -21.05
C SER A 108 19.93 4.66 -21.32
N SER A 109 20.58 5.21 -20.29
CA SER A 109 21.89 5.86 -20.45
C SER A 109 22.99 4.89 -20.90
N ARG A 110 22.95 3.63 -20.45
CA ARG A 110 23.89 2.60 -20.90
C ARG A 110 23.63 2.16 -22.34
N ALA A 111 22.38 2.16 -22.81
CA ALA A 111 22.04 1.80 -24.19
C ALA A 111 22.40 2.88 -25.23
N VAL A 112 22.51 4.15 -24.83
CA VAL A 112 22.95 5.26 -25.70
C VAL A 112 24.49 5.37 -25.78
N ALA A 113 25.20 4.74 -24.84
CA ALA A 113 26.67 4.77 -24.77
C ALA A 113 27.36 3.59 -25.51
N VAL A 114 26.58 2.73 -26.17
CA VAL A 114 27.04 1.59 -27.01
C VAL A 114 26.66 1.88 -28.45
#